data_AF-A0A3C0Z4L7-F1
#
_entry.id   AF-A0A3C0Z4L7-F1
#
_cell.length_a   1.000
_cell.length_b   1.000
_cell.length_c   1.000
_cell.angle_alpha   90.00
_cell.angle_beta   90.00
_cell.angle_gamma   90.00
#
_symmetry.space_group_name_H-M   'P 1'
#
loop_
_entity.id
_entity.type
_entity.pdbx_description
1 polymer ?
#
loop_
_entity_poly.entity_id
_entity_poly.type
_entity_poly.pdbx_seq_one_letter_code
_entity_poly.pdbx_strand_id
1 'polypeptide(L)'
;MREKLVNLEQAIGIVKDGDQVVFVGGMDWTPMAVMRELARRGVRGLTAMGVVGGAMNLDFLLGAGVADTVETCSLGFETYSRVAPNYDRLQKAGDIHMLDNT
;
A
#
# COMPACT_ATOMS: atom_id res chain seq x y z
N MET A 1 -26.56 5.90 16.40
CA MET A 1 -25.30 5.73 15.64
C MET A 1 -24.33 6.80 16.08
N ARG A 2 -23.04 6.48 16.23
CA ARG A 2 -21.99 7.47 16.50
C ARG A 2 -21.64 8.22 15.20
N GLU A 3 -21.38 9.53 15.28
CA GLU A 3 -20.82 10.31 14.18
C GLU A 3 -19.40 9.84 13.83
N LYS A 4 -19.17 9.59 12.54
CA LYS A 4 -17.90 9.07 12.00
C LYS A 4 -17.25 9.99 10.96
N LEU A 5 -17.91 11.10 10.64
CA LEU A 5 -17.33 12.10 9.75
C LEU A 5 -16.21 12.81 10.51
N VAL A 6 -14.99 12.61 10.04
CA VAL A 6 -13.77 13.16 10.63
C VAL A 6 -12.87 13.65 9.51
N ASN A 7 -11.88 14.48 9.83
CA ASN A 7 -10.89 14.88 8.84
C ASN A 7 -9.93 13.71 8.52
N LEU A 8 -9.14 13.87 7.45
CA LEU A 8 -8.22 12.82 6.98
C LEU A 8 -7.20 12.42 8.05
N GLU A 9 -6.63 13.42 8.73
CA GLU A 9 -5.66 13.22 9.80
C GLU A 9 -6.24 12.33 10.92
N GLN A 10 -7.44 12.65 11.39
CA GLN A 10 -8.16 11.86 12.40
C GLN A 10 -8.48 10.45 11.88
N ALA A 11 -8.93 10.33 10.63
CA ALA A 11 -9.31 9.06 10.03
C ALA A 11 -8.13 8.07 10.01
N ILE A 12 -6.94 8.50 9.58
CA ILE A 12 -5.79 7.57 9.49
C ILE A 12 -5.19 7.26 10.87
N GLY A 13 -5.58 7.99 11.93
CA GLY A 13 -5.07 7.76 13.29
C GLY A 13 -5.39 6.38 13.87
N ILE A 14 -6.25 5.60 13.20
CA ILE A 14 -6.55 4.21 13.52
C ILE A 14 -5.42 3.26 13.09
N VAL A 15 -4.63 3.61 12.07
CA VAL A 15 -3.54 2.79 11.55
C VAL A 15 -2.28 3.04 12.39
N LYS A 16 -1.61 1.96 12.77
CA LYS A 16 -0.38 1.92 13.55
C LYS A 16 0.75 1.25 12.78
N ASP A 17 1.97 1.50 13.22
CA ASP A 17 3.14 0.81 12.68
C ASP A 17 2.98 -0.71 12.88
N GLY A 18 3.36 -1.50 11.87
CA GLY A 18 3.21 -2.96 11.92
C GLY A 18 1.82 -3.48 11.56
N ASP A 19 0.81 -2.63 11.34
CA ASP A 19 -0.53 -3.08 10.98
C ASP A 19 -0.57 -3.76 9.60
N GLN A 20 -1.55 -4.65 9.44
CA GLN A 20 -1.92 -5.22 8.15
C GLN A 20 -3.07 -4.42 7.54
N VAL A 21 -2.90 -3.94 6.31
CA VAL A 21 -3.84 -3.04 5.66
C VAL A 21 -4.21 -3.53 4.27
N VAL A 22 -5.48 -3.31 3.91
CA VAL A 22 -5.99 -3.54 2.55
C VAL A 22 -6.46 -2.21 1.99
N PHE A 23 -5.99 -1.87 0.79
CA PHE A 23 -6.53 -0.76 0.01
C PHE A 23 -7.09 -1.30 -1.29
N VAL A 24 -8.41 -1.13 -1.45
CA VAL A 24 -9.10 -1.45 -2.70
C VAL A 24 -8.81 -0.36 -3.72
N GLY A 25 -8.61 -0.77 -4.96
CA GLY A 25 -8.22 0.10 -6.07
C GLY A 25 -7.05 -0.51 -6.85
N GLY A 26 -6.88 -0.05 -8.09
CA GLY A 26 -5.81 -0.48 -8.98
C GLY A 26 -5.02 0.73 -9.46
N MET A 27 -4.85 0.86 -10.77
CA MET A 27 -4.43 2.16 -11.34
C MET A 27 -5.51 3.23 -11.13
N ASP A 28 -6.78 2.81 -11.07
CA ASP A 28 -7.92 3.66 -10.78
C ASP A 28 -8.45 3.49 -9.36
N TRP A 29 -9.13 4.52 -8.85
CA TRP A 29 -9.82 4.55 -7.54
C TRP A 29 -8.94 4.30 -6.31
N THR A 30 -7.61 4.22 -6.48
CA THR A 30 -6.68 4.11 -5.36
C THR A 30 -6.81 5.33 -4.43
N PRO A 31 -6.98 5.13 -3.11
CA PRO A 31 -7.24 6.21 -2.14
C PRO A 31 -5.95 6.99 -1.81
N MET A 32 -5.38 7.66 -2.81
CA MET A 32 -4.09 8.33 -2.73
C MET A 32 -4.01 9.41 -1.65
N ALA A 33 -5.14 10.01 -1.27
CA ALA A 33 -5.18 10.96 -0.15
C ALA A 33 -4.77 10.29 1.17
N VAL A 34 -5.38 9.14 1.49
CA VAL A 34 -5.08 8.34 2.70
C VAL A 34 -3.64 7.84 2.68
N MET A 35 -3.19 7.33 1.54
CA MET A 35 -1.85 6.77 1.42
C MET A 35 -0.75 7.83 1.58
N ARG A 36 -0.94 9.02 1.01
CA ARG A 36 -0.03 10.15 1.22
C ARG A 36 -0.06 10.65 2.66
N GLU A 37 -1.21 10.58 3.35
CA GLU A 37 -1.29 10.93 4.78
C GLU A 37 -0.49 9.94 5.64
N LEU A 38 -0.59 8.64 5.36
CA LEU A 38 0.22 7.62 6.04
C LEU A 38 1.72 7.91 5.89
N ALA A 39 2.15 8.20 4.66
CA ALA A 39 3.54 8.59 4.38
C ALA A 39 3.94 9.86 5.13
N ARG A 40 3.08 10.90 5.16
CA ARG A 40 3.38 12.17 5.84
C ARG A 40 3.48 12.01 7.36
N ARG A 41 2.64 11.16 7.95
CA ARG A 41 2.68 10.83 9.38
C ARG A 41 3.85 9.94 9.77
N GLY A 42 4.56 9.38 8.79
CA GLY A 42 5.71 8.52 9.02
C GLY A 42 5.34 7.15 9.56
N VAL A 43 4.15 6.64 9.22
CA VAL A 43 3.77 5.26 9.53
C VAL A 43 4.70 4.31 8.78
N ARG A 44 5.16 3.24 9.44
CA ARG A 44 6.15 2.29 8.90
C ARG A 44 5.82 0.84 9.25
N GLY A 45 6.46 -0.05 8.50
CA GLY A 45 6.39 -1.50 8.76
C GLY A 45 5.03 -2.11 8.47
N LEU A 46 4.21 -1.48 7.61
CA LEU A 46 2.92 -2.04 7.26
C LEU A 46 3.09 -3.30 6.40
N THR A 47 2.17 -4.25 6.58
CA THR A 47 1.91 -5.30 5.60
C THR A 47 0.77 -4.87 4.69
N ALA A 48 1.06 -4.63 3.42
CA ALA A 48 0.08 -4.19 2.43
C ALA A 48 -0.46 -5.40 1.65
N MET A 49 -1.75 -5.69 1.79
CA MET A 49 -2.41 -6.84 1.16
C MET A 49 -3.22 -6.42 -0.07
N GLY A 50 -2.92 -7.03 -1.21
CA GLY A 50 -3.66 -6.89 -2.47
C GLY A 50 -4.81 -7.87 -2.56
N VAL A 51 -6.02 -7.37 -2.79
CA VAL A 51 -7.22 -8.19 -3.04
C VAL A 51 -7.51 -8.15 -4.54
N VAL A 52 -7.30 -9.28 -5.21
CA VAL A 52 -7.29 -9.41 -6.69
C VAL A 52 -6.11 -8.65 -7.33
N GLY A 53 -4.93 -8.78 -6.75
CA GLY A 53 -3.70 -8.17 -7.27
C GLY A 53 -3.40 -6.79 -6.68
N GLY A 54 -2.34 -6.18 -7.19
CA GLY A 54 -1.89 -4.86 -6.79
C GLY A 54 -1.39 -4.04 -7.96
N ALA A 55 -1.47 -2.73 -7.79
CA ALA A 55 -0.97 -1.73 -8.72
C ALA A 55 -0.42 -0.54 -7.91
N MET A 56 -0.87 0.68 -8.22
CA MET A 56 -0.46 1.92 -7.54
C MET A 56 -0.69 1.85 -6.02
N ASN A 57 -1.76 1.19 -5.58
CA ASN A 57 -2.11 1.01 -4.17
C ASN A 57 -1.01 0.32 -3.34
N LEU A 58 -0.32 -0.68 -3.88
CA LEU A 58 0.77 -1.36 -3.16
C LEU A 58 2.12 -0.71 -3.45
N ASP A 59 2.40 -0.41 -4.71
CA ASP A 59 3.71 0.12 -5.13
C ASP A 59 4.03 1.48 -4.50
N PHE A 60 3.02 2.34 -4.31
CA PHE A 60 3.21 3.62 -3.61
C PHE A 60 3.61 3.41 -2.15
N LEU A 61 2.98 2.47 -1.43
CA LEU A 61 3.30 2.24 -0.02
C LEU A 61 4.72 1.70 0.17
N LEU A 62 5.15 0.84 -0.75
CA LEU A 62 6.53 0.35 -0.80
C LEU A 62 7.50 1.49 -1.13
N GLY A 63 7.23 2.26 -2.20
CA GLY A 63 8.08 3.37 -2.62
C GLY A 63 8.20 4.50 -1.60
N ALA A 64 7.15 4.73 -0.82
CA ALA A 64 7.14 5.70 0.28
C ALA A 64 7.79 5.17 1.57
N GLY A 65 8.20 3.90 1.63
CA GLY A 65 8.76 3.26 2.82
C GLY A 65 7.77 3.14 3.98
N VAL A 66 6.48 3.09 3.65
CA VAL A 66 5.38 2.92 4.61
C VAL A 66 5.12 1.44 4.86
N ALA A 67 5.14 0.64 3.79
CA ALA A 67 5.08 -0.81 3.85
C ALA A 67 6.47 -1.40 3.57
N ASP A 68 6.81 -2.47 4.29
CA ASP A 68 7.99 -3.31 4.02
C ASP A 68 7.60 -4.73 3.60
N THR A 69 6.34 -5.09 3.78
CA THR A 69 5.78 -6.40 3.42
C THR A 69 4.61 -6.20 2.49
N VAL A 70 4.55 -7.01 1.43
CA VAL A 70 3.44 -7.01 0.47
C VAL A 70 2.93 -8.44 0.28
N GLU A 71 1.62 -8.61 0.28
CA GLU A 71 0.96 -9.89 -0.02
C GLU A 71 0.05 -9.72 -1.22
N THR A 72 0.33 -10.42 -2.33
CA THR A 72 -0.49 -10.31 -3.55
C THR A 72 -0.15 -11.40 -4.56
N CYS A 73 -1.12 -11.77 -5.39
CA CYS A 73 -0.94 -12.67 -6.53
C CYS A 73 -0.25 -12.01 -7.74
N SER A 74 -0.28 -10.67 -7.82
CA SER A 74 0.31 -9.90 -8.92
C SER A 74 0.56 -8.45 -8.52
N LEU A 75 1.57 -7.82 -9.10
CA LEU A 75 1.87 -6.41 -8.87
C LEU A 75 2.41 -5.72 -10.13
N GLY A 76 1.57 -4.96 -10.80
CA GLY A 76 1.87 -4.29 -12.07
C GLY A 76 0.96 -3.10 -12.33
N PHE A 77 1.31 -2.27 -13.30
CA PHE A 77 0.55 -1.06 -13.66
C PHE A 77 -0.19 -1.26 -14.98
N GLU A 78 -0.79 -2.44 -15.17
CA GLU A 78 -1.59 -2.77 -16.36
C GLU A 78 -0.82 -2.49 -17.67
N THR A 79 -1.31 -1.55 -18.50
CA THR A 79 -0.70 -1.18 -19.78
C THR A 79 0.55 -0.31 -19.64
N TYR A 80 0.77 0.31 -18.48
CA TYR A 80 1.89 1.23 -18.25
C TYR A 80 3.18 0.52 -17.86
N SER A 81 3.07 -0.60 -17.14
CA SER A 81 4.23 -1.43 -16.79
C SER A 81 3.81 -2.83 -16.37
N ARG A 82 4.52 -3.84 -16.89
CA ARG A 82 4.33 -5.25 -16.52
C ARG A 82 4.60 -5.50 -15.04
N VAL A 83 5.55 -4.77 -14.45
CA VAL A 83 5.94 -4.89 -13.03
C VAL A 83 5.96 -3.50 -12.43
N ALA A 84 5.41 -3.34 -11.23
CA ALA A 84 5.43 -2.05 -10.57
C ALA A 84 6.89 -1.66 -10.18
N PRO A 85 7.32 -0.42 -10.43
CA PRO A 85 8.73 -0.06 -10.44
C PRO A 85 9.38 -0.02 -9.04
N ASN A 86 8.64 0.40 -7.99
CA ASN A 86 9.20 0.38 -6.64
C ASN A 86 9.29 -1.06 -6.13
N TYR A 87 8.25 -1.86 -6.37
CA TYR A 87 8.28 -3.28 -6.08
C TYR A 87 9.47 -3.96 -6.77
N ASP A 88 9.65 -3.78 -8.08
CA ASP A 88 10.75 -4.41 -8.83
C ASP A 88 12.12 -4.02 -8.26
N ARG A 89 12.33 -2.74 -7.99
CA ARG A 89 13.59 -2.23 -7.43
C ARG A 89 13.85 -2.77 -6.03
N LEU A 90 12.86 -2.69 -5.13
CA LEU A 90 13.01 -3.07 -3.73
C LEU A 90 13.11 -4.58 -3.55
N GLN A 91 12.33 -5.36 -4.32
CA GLN A 91 12.39 -6.82 -4.29
C GLN A 91 13.76 -7.33 -4.74
N LYS A 92 14.31 -6.74 -5.81
CA LYS A 92 15.66 -7.09 -6.30
C LYS A 92 16.77 -6.70 -5.32
N ALA A 93 16.57 -5.64 -4.55
CA ALA A 93 17.51 -5.22 -3.50
C ALA A 93 17.41 -6.10 -2.24
N GLY A 94 16.31 -6.83 -2.06
CA GLY A 94 16.02 -7.58 -0.83
C GLY A 94 15.50 -6.70 0.31
N ASP A 95 15.00 -5.51 -0.01
CA ASP A 95 14.57 -4.49 0.97
C ASP A 95 13.11 -4.67 1.41
N ILE A 96 12.37 -5.60 0.79
CA ILE A 96 10.96 -5.88 1.10
C ILE A 96 10.71 -7.39 1.20
N HIS A 97 9.66 -7.75 1.93
CA HIS A 97 9.17 -9.11 2.02
C HIS A 97 7.93 -9.30 1.12
N MET A 98 7.98 -10.29 0.22
CA MET A 98 6.84 -10.65 -0.64
C MET A 98 6.24 -11.97 -0.15
N LEU A 99 4.93 -11.95 0.08
CA LEU A 99 4.09 -13.11 0.36
C LEU A 99 3.21 -13.40 -0.85
N ASP A 100 3.32 -14.60 -1.40
CA ASP A 100 2.40 -15.07 -2.44
C ASP A 100 1.11 -15.57 -1.79
N ASN A 101 -0.04 -15.15 -2.30
CA ASN A 101 -1.36 -15.60 -1.84
C ASN A 101 -2.08 -16.52 -2.84
N THR A 102 -1.36 -17.04 -3.83
CA THR A 102 -1.81 -18.08 -4.77
C THR A 102 -1.30 -19.48 -4.45
#